data_AF-I0UTZ1-F1
#
_entry.id   AF-I0UTZ1-F1
#
_cell.length_a   1.000
_cell.length_b   1.000
_cell.length_c   1.000
_cell.angle_alpha   90.00
_cell.angle_beta   90.00
_cell.angle_gamma   90.00
#
_symmetry.space_group_name_H-M   'P 1'
#
loop_
_entity.id
_entity.type
_entity.pdbx_description
1 polymer ?
#
loop_
_entity_poly.entity_id
_entity_poly.type
_entity_poly.pdbx_seq_one_letter_code
_entity_poly.pdbx_strand_id
1 'polypeptide(L)'
;MFTGIIGALGTVESVTPVLDAQGRDTGAAHITINAGDIVADLGHGGSLAVNGVCLTAIDLPHLSEGQFRAYAMGETLARTNLGALVPGSHVNLERCMPADGRFDGHVVQGHVDGTATVVSVTDHDAWRTVRFAVPAEFAPYLVQKGSITVSGVSLTVTAVSDPAQKQHWFEVGLIPETLAATNLGELTVGDTVNLETDALAKYVGRLLAFDTLQAREHTAANGPGRTLDTVQSAVDAIAAGGAVVVVDDESRENEGDIIFAAEHATEQLMGFTVRHTSGVICAPMSASRADKLNLPPMLAHNEDPKGTAYTVSCDARMGVSTGISAADRARTVRVLADPSATPTDITRPGHIFPLRAVAGGVAQRPGHTEAAVELCRAAGLSGVGVIAELVHDDGSMMRFDALRAFATENSLPMVSIEDLIAYLKEGA
;
A
#
# COMPACT_ATOMS: atom_id res chain seq x y z
N MET A 1 -16.75 17.58 -12.93
CA MET A 1 -15.41 17.02 -13.24
C MET A 1 -14.85 17.79 -14.41
N PHE A 2 -13.60 18.16 -14.29
CA PHE A 2 -12.84 18.95 -15.25
C PHE A 2 -11.70 18.08 -15.78
N THR A 3 -10.98 18.61 -16.78
CA THR A 3 -9.85 17.94 -17.43
C THR A 3 -8.55 18.71 -17.31
N GLY A 4 -8.63 19.97 -16.88
CA GLY A 4 -7.54 20.92 -16.87
C GLY A 4 -7.23 21.51 -18.25
N ILE A 5 -8.16 21.41 -19.20
CA ILE A 5 -8.05 22.03 -20.53
C ILE A 5 -8.81 23.34 -20.49
N ILE A 6 -8.05 24.44 -20.49
CA ILE A 6 -8.61 25.78 -20.36
C ILE A 6 -9.40 26.17 -21.60
N GLY A 7 -10.65 26.58 -21.42
CA GLY A 7 -11.54 27.01 -22.50
C GLY A 7 -11.46 28.50 -22.77
N ALA A 8 -11.15 29.31 -21.76
CA ALA A 8 -11.04 30.77 -21.89
C ALA A 8 -10.19 31.39 -20.76
N LEU A 9 -9.68 32.60 -21.04
CA LEU A 9 -9.18 33.50 -20.01
C LEU A 9 -10.28 34.47 -19.61
N GLY A 10 -10.51 34.61 -18.32
CA GLY A 10 -11.42 35.59 -17.74
C GLY A 10 -10.67 36.74 -17.07
N THR A 11 -11.36 37.86 -16.91
CA THR A 11 -10.87 39.02 -16.16
C THR A 11 -11.76 39.26 -14.94
N VAL A 12 -11.16 39.29 -13.75
CA VAL A 12 -11.89 39.63 -12.52
C VAL A 12 -12.35 41.08 -12.59
N GLU A 13 -13.65 41.32 -12.42
CA GLU A 13 -14.23 42.66 -12.42
C GLU A 13 -14.43 43.19 -10.99
N SER A 14 -14.81 42.31 -10.06
CA SER A 14 -15.00 42.69 -8.66
C SER A 14 -14.79 41.52 -7.71
N VAL A 15 -14.27 41.82 -6.53
CA VAL A 15 -14.27 40.93 -5.35
C VAL A 15 -14.94 41.69 -4.22
N THR A 16 -16.12 41.24 -3.80
CA THR A 16 -16.94 41.95 -2.82
C THR A 16 -17.08 41.11 -1.55
N PRO A 17 -16.55 41.55 -0.40
CA PRO A 17 -16.68 40.82 0.86
C PRO A 17 -18.13 40.59 1.24
N VAL A 18 -18.39 39.42 1.82
CA VAL A 18 -19.69 39.06 2.39
C VAL A 18 -19.67 39.42 3.87
N LEU A 19 -20.59 40.28 4.26
CA LEU A 19 -20.75 40.71 5.65
C LEU A 19 -21.87 39.93 6.34
N ASP A 20 -21.71 39.64 7.62
CA ASP A 20 -22.76 39.08 8.45
C ASP A 20 -23.86 40.11 8.77
N ALA A 21 -24.90 39.68 9.48
CA ALA A 21 -26.02 40.55 9.88
C ALA A 21 -25.61 41.73 10.78
N GLN A 22 -24.41 41.71 11.35
CA GLN A 22 -23.83 42.77 12.18
C GLN A 22 -22.81 43.62 11.41
N GLY A 23 -22.65 43.40 10.09
CA GLY A 23 -21.72 44.13 9.23
C GLY A 23 -20.26 43.69 9.38
N ARG A 24 -19.98 42.53 9.98
CA ARG A 24 -18.63 42.00 10.15
C ARG A 24 -18.24 41.13 8.97
N ASP A 25 -16.97 41.19 8.58
CA ASP A 25 -16.43 40.37 7.51
C ASP A 25 -16.49 38.88 7.88
N THR A 26 -17.09 38.08 7.01
CA THR A 26 -17.18 36.62 7.17
C THR A 26 -15.96 35.89 6.62
N GLY A 27 -15.07 36.61 5.94
CA GLY A 27 -13.97 36.08 5.15
C GLY A 27 -14.40 35.51 3.79
N ALA A 28 -15.71 35.41 3.52
CA ALA A 28 -16.24 35.01 2.21
C ALA A 28 -16.38 36.22 1.27
N ALA A 29 -16.44 35.98 -0.03
CA ALA A 29 -16.61 37.02 -1.02
C ALA A 29 -17.45 36.58 -2.22
N HIS A 30 -18.14 37.54 -2.83
CA HIS A 30 -18.65 37.41 -4.20
C HIS A 30 -17.56 37.80 -5.19
N ILE A 31 -17.22 36.90 -6.10
CA ILE A 31 -16.27 37.16 -7.19
C ILE A 31 -17.07 37.30 -8.49
N THR A 32 -16.91 38.42 -9.19
CA THR A 32 -17.47 38.66 -10.52
C THR A 32 -16.36 38.65 -11.56
N ILE A 33 -16.55 37.90 -12.63
CA ILE A 33 -15.57 37.68 -13.68
C ILE A 33 -16.24 37.95 -15.02
N ASN A 34 -15.60 38.74 -15.88
CA ASN A 34 -15.90 38.73 -17.30
C ASN A 34 -15.35 37.42 -17.89
N ALA A 35 -16.24 36.48 -18.15
CA ALA A 35 -15.93 35.14 -18.63
C ALA A 35 -16.20 34.96 -20.13
N GLY A 36 -16.86 35.93 -20.78
CA GLY A 36 -17.21 35.88 -22.18
C GLY A 36 -18.13 34.70 -22.52
N ASP A 37 -17.97 34.13 -23.71
CA ASP A 37 -18.91 33.13 -24.25
C ASP A 37 -18.85 31.77 -23.54
N ILE A 38 -17.82 31.50 -22.73
CA ILE A 38 -17.69 30.22 -22.00
C ILE A 38 -18.83 29.97 -21.00
N VAL A 39 -19.57 31.03 -20.64
CA VAL A 39 -20.72 30.98 -19.73
C VAL A 39 -22.07 31.20 -20.43
N ALA A 40 -22.11 31.25 -21.77
CA ALA A 40 -23.34 31.55 -22.52
C ALA A 40 -24.50 30.57 -22.21
N ASP A 41 -24.19 29.31 -21.90
CA ASP A 41 -25.15 28.27 -21.51
C ASP A 41 -25.00 27.85 -20.03
N LEU A 42 -24.31 28.63 -19.20
CA LEU A 42 -24.14 28.37 -17.77
C LEU A 42 -25.32 28.94 -16.98
N GLY A 43 -26.27 28.09 -16.62
CA GLY A 43 -27.37 28.48 -15.73
C GLY A 43 -26.96 28.57 -14.26
N HIS A 44 -27.88 29.10 -13.43
CA HIS A 44 -27.82 29.05 -11.97
C HIS A 44 -27.42 27.67 -11.46
N GLY A 45 -26.52 27.60 -10.49
CA GLY A 45 -26.07 26.34 -9.90
C GLY A 45 -25.10 25.56 -10.79
N GLY A 46 -24.82 26.02 -12.01
CA GLY A 46 -23.81 25.44 -12.89
C GLY A 46 -22.40 25.63 -12.33
N SER A 47 -21.49 24.72 -12.66
CA SER A 47 -20.10 24.77 -12.18
C SER A 47 -19.15 25.31 -13.24
N LEU A 48 -18.24 26.19 -12.81
CA LEU A 48 -17.13 26.71 -13.59
C LEU A 48 -15.85 26.62 -12.76
N ALA A 49 -14.79 26.04 -13.30
CA ALA A 49 -13.49 26.07 -12.66
C ALA A 49 -12.83 27.43 -12.91
N VAL A 50 -12.41 28.12 -11.85
CA VAL A 50 -11.66 29.38 -11.89
C VAL A 50 -10.30 29.16 -11.26
N ASN A 51 -9.23 29.24 -12.05
CA ASN A 51 -7.88 28.80 -11.64
C ASN A 51 -7.88 27.40 -10.99
N GLY A 52 -8.71 26.49 -11.50
CA GLY A 52 -8.86 25.13 -10.97
C GLY A 52 -9.76 25.01 -9.73
N VAL A 53 -10.34 26.09 -9.22
CA VAL A 53 -11.33 26.02 -8.14
C VAL A 53 -12.73 25.86 -8.74
N CYS A 54 -13.43 24.77 -8.41
CA CYS A 54 -14.82 24.59 -8.80
C CYS A 54 -15.72 25.60 -8.06
N LEU A 55 -16.26 26.56 -8.81
CA LEU A 55 -17.19 27.56 -8.29
C LEU A 55 -18.58 27.35 -8.86
N THR A 56 -19.60 27.62 -8.05
CA THR A 56 -21.00 27.52 -8.45
C THR A 56 -21.51 28.87 -8.91
N ALA A 57 -22.06 28.92 -10.13
CA ALA A 57 -22.72 30.09 -10.68
C ALA A 57 -23.92 30.47 -9.80
N ILE A 58 -23.97 31.74 -9.40
CA ILE A 58 -25.10 32.28 -8.66
C ILE A 58 -25.63 33.52 -9.38
N ASP A 59 -26.94 33.68 -9.32
CA ASP A 59 -27.60 34.86 -9.84
C ASP A 59 -27.86 35.83 -8.70
N LEU A 60 -27.23 36.99 -8.78
CA LEU A 60 -27.71 38.18 -8.09
C LEU A 60 -28.36 39.09 -9.15
N PRO A 61 -29.28 39.99 -8.79
CA PRO A 61 -29.83 40.93 -9.75
C PRO A 61 -28.70 41.64 -10.53
N HIS A 62 -28.83 41.74 -11.85
CA HIS A 62 -27.96 42.53 -12.75
C HIS A 62 -26.63 41.92 -13.24
N LEU A 63 -26.55 40.62 -13.56
CA LEU A 63 -25.44 40.13 -14.40
C LEU A 63 -25.62 40.56 -15.86
N SER A 64 -24.54 41.06 -16.46
CA SER A 64 -24.46 41.34 -17.90
C SER A 64 -24.11 40.07 -18.68
N GLU A 65 -24.37 40.05 -19.98
CA GLU A 65 -23.96 38.95 -20.86
C GLU A 65 -22.44 38.71 -20.75
N GLY A 66 -22.05 37.44 -20.66
CA GLY A 66 -20.65 37.02 -20.48
C GLY A 66 -20.10 37.17 -19.05
N GLN A 67 -20.87 37.69 -18.08
CA GLN A 67 -20.43 37.73 -16.68
C GLN A 67 -20.73 36.42 -15.95
N PHE A 68 -19.75 35.98 -15.17
CA PHE A 68 -19.87 34.91 -14.20
C PHE A 68 -19.77 35.50 -12.79
N ARG A 69 -20.61 35.03 -11.87
CA ARG A 69 -20.49 35.34 -10.45
C ARG A 69 -20.61 34.10 -9.58
N ALA A 70 -19.77 34.04 -8.56
CA ALA A 70 -19.76 32.98 -7.57
C ALA A 70 -19.67 33.53 -6.15
N TYR A 71 -20.20 32.77 -5.20
CA TYR A 71 -19.89 32.91 -3.78
C TYR A 71 -18.69 32.01 -3.45
N ALA A 72 -17.59 32.59 -3.00
CA ALA A 72 -16.43 31.87 -2.51
C ALA A 72 -16.40 31.95 -0.98
N MET A 73 -16.46 30.79 -0.33
CA MET A 73 -16.36 30.72 1.13
C MET A 73 -14.95 31.08 1.63
N GLY A 74 -14.84 31.53 2.88
CA GLY A 74 -13.56 32.00 3.42
C GLY A 74 -12.44 30.96 3.39
N GLU A 75 -12.74 29.67 3.62
CA GLU A 75 -11.74 28.60 3.51
C GLU A 75 -11.19 28.50 2.08
N THR A 76 -12.05 28.57 1.06
CA THR A 76 -11.63 28.56 -0.35
C THR A 76 -10.71 29.74 -0.65
N LEU A 77 -11.06 30.94 -0.18
CA LEU A 77 -10.24 32.14 -0.39
C LEU A 77 -8.91 32.05 0.36
N ALA A 78 -8.88 31.47 1.55
CA ALA A 78 -7.66 31.31 2.35
C ALA A 78 -6.71 30.23 1.81
N ARG A 79 -7.25 29.17 1.18
CA ARG A 79 -6.50 27.99 0.71
C ARG A 79 -6.06 28.08 -0.75
N THR A 80 -6.53 29.08 -1.49
CA THR A 80 -6.30 29.20 -2.93
C THR A 80 -5.84 30.60 -3.29
N ASN A 81 -5.30 30.77 -4.50
CA ASN A 81 -4.92 32.06 -5.03
C ASN A 81 -6.12 32.99 -5.30
N LEU A 82 -7.36 32.50 -5.17
CA LEU A 82 -8.55 33.33 -5.32
C LEU A 82 -8.62 34.44 -4.26
N GLY A 83 -8.06 34.21 -3.06
CA GLY A 83 -8.01 35.22 -1.99
C GLY A 83 -7.14 36.44 -2.31
N ALA A 84 -6.26 36.34 -3.31
CA ALA A 84 -5.39 37.42 -3.75
C ALA A 84 -5.91 38.14 -5.01
N LEU A 85 -7.05 37.72 -5.57
CA LEU A 85 -7.60 38.33 -6.77
C LEU A 85 -8.06 39.76 -6.52
N VAL A 86 -7.80 40.61 -7.50
CA VAL A 86 -8.24 42.01 -7.54
C VAL A 86 -8.87 42.30 -8.90
N PRO A 87 -9.66 43.38 -9.05
CA PRO A 87 -10.13 43.81 -10.36
C PRO A 87 -8.95 43.93 -11.36
N GLY A 88 -9.10 43.31 -12.52
CA GLY A 88 -8.07 43.20 -13.56
C GLY A 88 -7.24 41.92 -13.52
N SER A 89 -7.31 41.10 -12.46
CA SER A 89 -6.62 39.81 -12.43
C SER A 89 -7.12 38.87 -13.54
N HIS A 90 -6.19 38.19 -14.22
CA HIS A 90 -6.50 37.16 -15.22
C HIS A 90 -6.62 35.77 -14.59
N VAL A 91 -7.66 35.04 -14.99
CA VAL A 91 -7.96 33.71 -14.45
C VAL A 91 -8.23 32.70 -15.56
N ASN A 92 -7.79 31.46 -15.36
CA ASN A 92 -8.11 30.36 -16.26
C ASN A 92 -9.53 29.87 -15.99
N LEU A 93 -10.33 29.70 -17.04
CA LEU A 93 -11.71 29.24 -16.97
C LEU A 93 -11.90 27.92 -17.71
N GLU A 94 -12.54 26.95 -17.05
CA GLU A 94 -12.89 25.66 -17.65
C GLU A 94 -14.32 25.24 -17.25
N ARG A 95 -15.07 24.72 -18.21
CA ARG A 95 -16.40 24.12 -17.99
C ARG A 95 -16.27 22.65 -17.60
N CYS A 96 -17.22 22.17 -16.81
CA CYS A 96 -17.34 20.73 -16.57
C CYS A 96 -17.38 19.97 -17.90
N MET A 97 -16.60 18.89 -17.99
CA MET A 97 -16.61 18.01 -19.15
C MET A 97 -17.97 17.29 -19.24
N PRO A 98 -18.67 17.33 -20.40
CA PRO A 98 -19.88 16.54 -20.63
C PRO A 98 -19.59 15.04 -20.50
N ALA A 99 -20.63 14.25 -20.18
CA ALA A 99 -20.48 12.79 -20.05
C ALA A 99 -20.05 12.10 -21.36
N ASP A 100 -20.42 12.68 -22.50
CA ASP A 100 -20.04 12.29 -23.86
C ASP A 100 -18.88 13.12 -24.44
N GLY A 101 -18.28 13.97 -23.61
CA GLY A 101 -17.16 14.83 -23.99
C GLY A 101 -15.86 14.06 -24.20
N ARG A 102 -14.93 14.68 -24.94
CA ARG A 102 -13.57 14.16 -25.07
C ARG A 102 -12.77 14.43 -23.81
N PHE A 103 -11.97 13.44 -23.43
CA PHE A 103 -11.07 13.50 -22.28
C PHE A 103 -9.65 13.83 -22.76
N ASP A 104 -9.36 15.11 -22.96
CA ASP A 104 -8.09 15.57 -23.58
C ASP A 104 -7.00 15.96 -22.55
N GLY A 105 -7.30 15.88 -21.24
CA GLY A 105 -6.37 16.16 -20.12
C GLY A 105 -6.26 14.99 -19.12
N HIS A 106 -6.29 15.30 -17.81
CA HIS A 106 -6.38 14.29 -16.76
C HIS A 106 -7.56 14.56 -15.82
N VAL A 107 -7.82 13.69 -14.85
CA VAL A 107 -8.97 13.84 -13.95
C VAL A 107 -8.72 15.03 -13.02
N VAL A 108 -9.47 16.11 -13.21
CA VAL A 108 -9.44 17.29 -12.33
C VAL A 108 -10.79 17.42 -11.63
N GLN A 109 -10.78 17.44 -10.31
CA GLN A 109 -11.96 17.53 -9.47
C GLN A 109 -12.43 18.98 -9.31
N GLY A 110 -11.49 19.93 -9.42
CA GLY A 110 -11.72 21.32 -9.09
C GLY A 110 -11.62 21.59 -7.58
N HIS A 111 -10.91 20.71 -6.88
CA HIS A 111 -10.65 20.77 -5.44
C HIS A 111 -9.16 21.03 -5.26
N VAL A 112 -8.80 22.30 -5.21
CA VAL A 112 -7.43 22.74 -5.01
C VAL A 112 -6.90 22.18 -3.68
N ASP A 113 -5.83 21.39 -3.76
CA ASP A 113 -5.19 20.76 -2.61
C ASP A 113 -4.39 21.78 -1.79
N GLY A 114 -3.81 22.78 -2.46
CA GLY A 114 -3.10 23.89 -1.85
C GLY A 114 -2.46 24.81 -2.89
N THR A 115 -1.44 25.56 -2.48
CA THR A 115 -0.74 26.51 -3.37
C THR A 115 0.74 26.24 -3.49
N ALA A 116 1.32 26.65 -4.61
CA ALA A 116 2.76 26.65 -4.86
C ALA A 116 3.25 28.06 -5.18
N THR A 117 4.55 28.29 -5.02
CA THR A 117 5.20 29.56 -5.39
C THR A 117 6.16 29.33 -6.54
N VAL A 118 6.12 30.17 -7.57
CA VAL A 118 7.08 30.14 -8.67
C VAL A 118 8.47 30.51 -8.16
N VAL A 119 9.45 29.63 -8.33
CA VAL A 119 10.85 29.85 -7.90
C VAL A 119 11.82 30.00 -9.05
N SER A 120 11.49 29.51 -10.24
CA SER A 120 12.25 29.83 -11.45
C SER A 120 11.37 29.81 -12.68
N VAL A 121 11.66 30.72 -13.61
CA VAL A 121 11.14 30.72 -14.97
C VAL A 121 12.34 30.73 -15.91
N THR A 122 12.35 29.83 -16.88
CA THR A 122 13.44 29.74 -17.87
C THR A 122 12.86 29.59 -19.26
N ASP A 123 13.09 30.60 -20.09
CA ASP A 123 12.70 30.60 -21.49
C ASP A 123 13.73 29.81 -22.32
N HIS A 124 13.21 28.93 -23.18
CA HIS A 124 13.93 28.26 -24.25
C HIS A 124 13.45 28.80 -25.60
N ASP A 125 14.09 28.38 -26.70
CA ASP A 125 13.79 28.91 -28.04
C ASP A 125 12.30 28.83 -28.46
N ALA A 126 11.58 27.80 -28.00
CA ALA A 126 10.19 27.56 -28.40
C ALA A 126 9.24 27.21 -27.23
N TRP A 127 9.72 27.15 -26.00
CA TRP A 127 8.94 26.70 -24.84
C TRP A 127 9.57 27.22 -23.55
N ARG A 128 8.88 27.08 -22.43
CA ARG A 128 9.33 27.61 -21.13
C ARG A 128 9.33 26.51 -20.07
N THR A 129 10.34 26.42 -19.23
CA THR A 129 10.25 25.69 -17.96
C THR A 129 9.86 26.61 -16.83
N VAL A 130 8.97 26.14 -15.97
CA VAL A 130 8.60 26.83 -14.73
C VAL A 130 8.77 25.85 -13.58
N ARG A 131 9.46 26.29 -12.53
CA ARG A 131 9.65 25.53 -11.30
C ARG A 131 8.88 26.17 -10.16
N PHE A 132 8.25 25.33 -9.37
CA PHE A 132 7.43 25.74 -8.24
C PHE A 132 7.97 25.13 -6.95
N ALA A 133 8.17 25.95 -5.93
CA ALA A 133 8.32 25.46 -4.56
C ALA A 133 6.97 24.97 -4.06
N VAL A 134 6.97 23.81 -3.45
CA VAL A 134 5.76 23.13 -2.98
C VAL A 134 5.87 22.78 -1.49
N PRO A 135 4.79 22.91 -0.71
CA PRO A 135 4.71 22.38 0.64
C PRO A 135 5.09 20.88 0.68
N ALA A 136 5.80 20.48 1.75
CA ALA A 136 6.31 19.12 1.90
C ALA A 136 5.21 18.04 1.88
N GLU A 137 4.00 18.40 2.33
CA GLU A 137 2.84 17.52 2.33
C GLU A 137 2.34 17.13 0.93
N PHE A 138 2.66 17.90 -0.12
CA PHE A 138 2.27 17.55 -1.49
C PHE A 138 3.38 16.87 -2.29
N ALA A 139 4.63 16.95 -1.83
CA ALA A 139 5.78 16.35 -2.53
C ALA A 139 5.61 14.84 -2.84
N PRO A 140 5.03 14.00 -1.95
CA PRO A 140 4.82 12.57 -2.23
C PRO A 140 3.87 12.27 -3.40
N TYR A 141 3.03 13.24 -3.79
CA TYR A 141 2.06 13.08 -4.89
C TYR A 141 2.61 13.56 -6.24
N LEU A 142 3.87 14.01 -6.27
CA LEU A 142 4.52 14.54 -7.46
C LEU A 142 5.54 13.54 -7.97
N VAL A 143 5.36 13.09 -9.22
CA VAL A 143 6.26 12.16 -9.88
C VAL A 143 6.66 12.69 -11.23
N GLN A 144 7.92 12.44 -11.63
CA GLN A 144 8.36 12.78 -12.98
C GLN A 144 7.51 12.01 -14.00
N LYS A 145 7.07 12.69 -15.06
CA LYS A 145 6.10 12.18 -16.06
C LYS A 145 4.68 11.93 -15.51
N GLY A 146 4.40 12.34 -14.27
CA GLY A 146 3.04 12.37 -13.73
C GLY A 146 2.25 13.60 -14.18
N SER A 147 0.94 13.53 -13.98
CA SER A 147 0.02 14.64 -14.20
C SER A 147 -0.06 15.54 -12.97
N ILE A 148 -0.19 16.84 -13.20
CA ILE A 148 -0.49 17.83 -12.16
C ILE A 148 -1.36 18.93 -12.75
N THR A 149 -2.25 19.50 -11.94
CA THR A 149 -2.99 20.71 -12.30
C THR A 149 -2.34 21.94 -11.64
N VAL A 150 -2.01 22.95 -12.45
CA VAL A 150 -1.49 24.24 -11.97
C VAL A 150 -2.45 25.35 -12.40
N SER A 151 -3.10 26.01 -11.44
CA SER A 151 -4.13 27.03 -11.68
C SER A 151 -5.18 26.58 -12.71
N GLY A 152 -5.64 25.33 -12.60
CA GLY A 152 -6.61 24.72 -13.50
C GLY A 152 -6.03 24.17 -14.81
N VAL A 153 -4.74 24.33 -15.09
CA VAL A 153 -4.11 23.79 -16.30
C VAL A 153 -3.53 22.42 -16.04
N SER A 154 -3.95 21.42 -16.81
CA SER A 154 -3.39 20.06 -16.80
C SER A 154 -2.00 20.04 -17.47
N LEU A 155 -0.99 19.62 -16.71
CA LEU A 155 0.41 19.62 -17.14
C LEU A 155 1.09 18.29 -16.80
N THR A 156 2.19 18.01 -17.51
CA THR A 156 3.10 16.90 -17.20
C THR A 156 4.31 17.42 -16.44
N VAL A 157 4.61 16.80 -15.30
CA VAL A 157 5.79 17.12 -14.49
C VAL A 157 7.07 16.68 -15.22
N THR A 158 8.00 17.61 -15.44
CA THR A 158 9.27 17.36 -16.11
C THR A 158 10.38 16.93 -15.14
N ALA A 159 10.33 17.43 -13.90
CA ALA A 159 11.26 17.08 -12.83
C ALA A 159 10.66 17.35 -11.44
N VAL A 160 11.20 16.69 -10.42
CA VAL A 160 10.87 16.90 -9.00
C VAL A 160 12.15 16.92 -8.15
N SER A 161 12.10 17.57 -7.00
CA SER A 161 13.16 17.51 -5.98
C SER A 161 13.41 16.08 -5.47
N ASP A 162 14.65 15.79 -5.08
CA ASP A 162 14.97 14.52 -4.39
C ASP A 162 14.19 14.40 -3.07
N PRO A 163 13.63 13.22 -2.73
CA PRO A 163 12.84 13.01 -1.51
C PRO A 163 13.57 13.36 -0.20
N ALA A 164 14.90 13.28 -0.18
CA ALA A 164 15.72 13.60 1.00
C ALA A 164 15.93 15.11 1.22
N GLN A 165 15.54 15.96 0.27
CA GLN A 165 15.66 17.42 0.41
C GLN A 165 14.66 17.97 1.42
N LYS A 166 15.03 19.05 2.12
CA LYS A 166 14.13 19.75 3.06
C LYS A 166 13.15 20.69 2.37
N GLN A 167 13.53 21.17 1.19
CA GLN A 167 12.71 22.06 0.37
C GLN A 167 12.34 21.30 -0.89
N HIS A 168 11.05 21.16 -1.13
CA HIS A 168 10.54 20.40 -2.25
C HIS A 168 10.10 21.34 -3.38
N TRP A 169 10.27 20.86 -4.60
CA TRP A 169 9.86 21.58 -5.80
C TRP A 169 9.51 20.60 -6.92
N PHE A 170 8.72 21.09 -7.88
CA PHE A 170 8.50 20.40 -9.14
C PHE A 170 8.62 21.38 -10.30
N GLU A 171 8.82 20.85 -11.50
CA GLU A 171 9.00 21.59 -12.73
C GLU A 171 8.03 21.09 -13.80
N VAL A 172 7.58 22.00 -14.65
CA VAL A 172 6.76 21.71 -15.83
C VAL A 172 7.33 22.43 -17.05
N GLY A 173 7.04 21.89 -18.23
CA GLY A 173 7.28 22.55 -19.51
C GLY A 173 5.98 23.13 -20.06
N LEU A 174 6.02 24.37 -20.53
CA LEU A 174 4.93 25.08 -21.17
C LEU A 174 5.24 25.29 -22.65
N ILE A 175 4.39 24.74 -23.51
CA ILE A 175 4.47 24.91 -24.97
C ILE A 175 3.83 26.25 -25.40
N PRO A 176 4.05 26.72 -26.64
CA PRO A 176 3.50 27.99 -27.11
C PRO A 176 1.98 28.13 -26.94
N GLU A 177 1.23 27.05 -27.20
CA GLU A 177 -0.22 27.06 -27.03
C GLU A 177 -0.62 27.29 -25.57
N THR A 178 0.00 26.58 -24.62
CA THR A 178 -0.28 26.76 -23.19
C THR A 178 0.10 28.15 -22.70
N LEU A 179 1.22 28.71 -23.20
CA LEU A 179 1.66 30.05 -22.87
C LEU A 179 0.68 31.12 -23.37
N ALA A 180 0.08 30.92 -24.54
CA ALA A 180 -0.86 31.87 -25.14
C ALA A 180 -2.30 31.73 -24.58
N ALA A 181 -2.74 30.50 -24.32
CA ALA A 181 -4.11 30.19 -23.94
C ALA A 181 -4.40 30.26 -22.43
N THR A 182 -3.36 30.42 -21.59
CA THR A 182 -3.51 30.37 -20.12
C THR A 182 -2.74 31.50 -19.43
N ASN A 183 -3.12 31.81 -18.19
CA ASN A 183 -2.42 32.81 -17.38
C ASN A 183 -1.02 32.35 -16.92
N LEU A 184 -0.63 31.10 -17.21
CA LEU A 184 0.71 30.60 -16.89
C LEU A 184 1.80 31.30 -17.71
N GLY A 185 1.47 31.86 -18.87
CA GLY A 185 2.39 32.65 -19.69
C GLY A 185 2.82 33.98 -19.04
N GLU A 186 2.01 34.47 -18.09
CA GLU A 186 2.23 35.74 -17.38
C GLU A 186 3.02 35.58 -16.07
N LEU A 187 3.27 34.32 -15.64
CA LEU A 187 3.90 34.03 -14.36
C LEU A 187 5.34 34.54 -14.26
N THR A 188 5.64 35.11 -13.10
CA THR A 188 6.94 35.58 -12.67
C THR A 188 7.35 34.93 -11.35
N VAL A 189 8.65 34.99 -11.02
CA VAL A 189 9.16 34.44 -9.75
C VAL A 189 8.51 35.16 -8.56
N GLY A 190 7.97 34.39 -7.63
CA GLY A 190 7.22 34.89 -6.47
C GLY A 190 5.70 34.75 -6.62
N ASP A 191 5.18 34.52 -7.82
CA ASP A 191 3.74 34.33 -8.02
C ASP A 191 3.23 33.04 -7.40
N THR A 192 1.97 33.08 -6.95
CA THR A 192 1.29 31.97 -6.29
C THR A 192 0.28 31.32 -7.23
N VAL A 193 0.34 29.99 -7.34
CA VAL A 193 -0.56 29.19 -8.18
C VAL A 193 -1.32 28.17 -7.34
N ASN A 194 -2.51 27.79 -7.79
CA ASN A 194 -3.26 26.68 -7.21
C ASN A 194 -2.68 25.36 -7.69
N LEU A 195 -2.64 24.36 -6.82
CA LEU A 195 -2.25 23.00 -7.14
C LEU A 195 -3.40 22.04 -6.90
N GLU A 196 -3.61 21.14 -7.86
CA GLU A 196 -4.35 19.91 -7.64
C GLU A 196 -3.51 18.74 -8.15
N THR A 197 -3.24 17.81 -7.24
CA THR A 197 -2.48 16.58 -7.46
C THR A 197 -3.39 15.48 -7.99
N ASP A 198 -2.79 14.50 -8.66
CA ASP A 198 -3.54 13.39 -9.25
C ASP A 198 -4.41 12.66 -8.21
N ALA A 199 -5.69 12.46 -8.53
CA ALA A 199 -6.63 11.83 -7.62
C ALA A 199 -6.19 10.42 -7.18
N LEU A 200 -5.58 9.64 -8.07
CA LEU A 200 -5.05 8.32 -7.73
C LEU A 200 -3.89 8.43 -6.74
N ALA A 201 -2.99 9.40 -6.92
CA ALA A 201 -1.88 9.62 -6.00
C ALA A 201 -2.39 9.90 -4.57
N LYS A 202 -3.45 10.70 -4.43
CA LYS A 202 -4.09 11.00 -3.15
C LYS A 202 -4.68 9.76 -2.48
N TYR A 203 -5.43 8.95 -3.24
CA TYR A 203 -6.00 7.70 -2.70
C TYR A 203 -4.92 6.69 -2.31
N VAL A 204 -3.87 6.55 -3.13
CA VAL A 204 -2.73 5.68 -2.82
C VAL A 204 -2.03 6.16 -1.54
N GLY A 205 -1.72 7.46 -1.42
CA GLY A 205 -1.12 8.00 -0.21
C GLY A 205 -2.01 7.81 1.02
N ARG A 206 -3.33 7.94 0.87
CA ARG A 206 -4.27 7.67 1.96
C ARG A 206 -4.27 6.20 2.38
N LEU A 207 -4.27 5.26 1.42
CA LEU A 207 -4.22 3.83 1.71
C LEU A 207 -2.91 3.44 2.41
N LEU A 208 -1.77 3.91 1.89
CA LEU A 208 -0.46 3.69 2.50
C LEU A 208 -0.37 4.26 3.92
N ALA A 209 -1.05 5.38 4.20
CA ALA A 209 -1.10 5.94 5.55
C ALA A 209 -1.86 5.02 6.54
N PHE A 210 -2.89 4.30 6.08
CA PHE A 210 -3.58 3.31 6.92
C PHE A 210 -2.72 2.07 7.15
N ASP A 211 -2.02 1.58 6.13
CA ASP A 211 -1.08 0.46 6.27
C ASP A 211 0.05 0.84 7.24
N THR A 212 0.56 2.07 7.14
CA THR A 212 1.59 2.60 8.05
C THR A 212 1.07 2.70 9.48
N LEU A 213 -0.19 3.10 9.69
CA LEU A 213 -0.79 3.14 11.03
C LEU A 213 -0.96 1.75 11.61
N GLN A 214 -1.42 0.78 10.82
CA GLN A 214 -1.51 -0.62 11.26
C GLN A 214 -0.12 -1.19 11.60
N ALA A 215 0.89 -0.90 10.76
CA ALA A 215 2.27 -1.27 11.04
C ALA A 215 2.83 -0.57 12.30
N ARG A 216 2.47 0.70 12.53
CA ARG A 216 2.87 1.49 13.71
C ARG A 216 2.15 1.08 14.97
N GLU A 217 0.89 0.65 14.92
CA GLU A 217 0.18 0.06 16.05
C GLU A 217 0.79 -1.31 16.39
N HIS A 218 1.19 -2.08 15.39
CA HIS A 218 2.00 -3.30 15.58
C HIS A 218 3.36 -3.01 16.22
N THR A 219 4.09 -1.98 15.76
CA THR A 219 5.42 -1.60 16.33
C THR A 219 5.32 -0.81 17.63
N ALA A 220 4.21 -0.14 17.94
CA ALA A 220 4.00 0.55 19.21
C ALA A 220 3.56 -0.45 20.30
N ALA A 221 2.83 -1.51 19.93
CA ALA A 221 2.61 -2.66 20.80
C ALA A 221 3.93 -3.42 21.07
N ASN A 222 4.84 -3.46 20.10
CA ASN A 222 6.12 -4.15 20.16
C ASN A 222 7.29 -3.15 20.09
N GLY A 223 7.63 -2.53 21.24
CA GLY A 223 8.73 -1.55 21.35
C GLY A 223 10.10 -2.04 20.80
N PRO A 224 11.12 -1.16 20.71
CA PRO A 224 12.35 -1.38 19.95
C PRO A 224 13.36 -2.28 20.69
N GLY A 225 12.95 -3.51 20.97
CA GLY A 225 13.76 -4.59 21.51
C GLY A 225 13.64 -5.83 20.63
N ARG A 226 14.40 -6.88 20.99
CA ARG A 226 14.21 -8.26 20.51
C ARG A 226 12.84 -8.80 20.96
N THR A 227 11.77 -8.23 20.44
CA THR A 227 10.41 -8.49 20.92
C THR A 227 9.79 -9.58 20.07
N LEU A 228 9.54 -10.71 20.72
CA LEU A 228 8.72 -11.79 20.21
C LEU A 228 7.25 -11.46 20.44
N ASP A 229 6.39 -11.94 19.55
CA ASP A 229 4.94 -11.83 19.67
C ASP A 229 4.40 -12.86 20.67
N THR A 230 3.12 -12.76 21.06
CA THR A 230 2.53 -13.74 21.97
C THR A 230 2.25 -15.07 21.26
N VAL A 231 2.42 -16.20 21.95
CA VAL A 231 2.06 -17.51 21.40
C VAL A 231 0.59 -17.57 20.98
N GLN A 232 -0.31 -16.89 21.70
CA GLN A 232 -1.72 -16.81 21.31
C GLN A 232 -1.90 -16.19 19.92
N SER A 233 -1.15 -15.12 19.59
CA SER A 233 -1.22 -14.53 18.25
C SER A 233 -0.76 -15.48 17.14
N ALA A 234 0.23 -16.32 17.42
CA ALA A 234 0.68 -17.36 16.49
C ALA A 234 -0.37 -18.47 16.32
N VAL A 235 -1.02 -18.89 17.41
CA VAL A 235 -2.12 -19.86 17.38
C VAL A 235 -3.30 -19.33 16.56
N ASP A 236 -3.70 -18.08 16.80
CA ASP A 236 -4.82 -17.44 16.08
C ASP A 236 -4.50 -17.29 14.58
N ALA A 237 -3.26 -16.93 14.23
CA ALA A 237 -2.82 -16.84 12.85
C ALA A 237 -2.89 -18.20 12.13
N ILE A 238 -2.40 -19.27 12.77
CA ILE A 238 -2.48 -20.63 12.21
C ILE A 238 -3.93 -21.10 12.07
N ALA A 239 -4.79 -20.82 13.06
CA ALA A 239 -6.22 -21.14 13.00
C ALA A 239 -6.93 -20.41 11.84
N ALA A 240 -6.48 -19.21 11.49
CA ALA A 240 -6.98 -18.44 10.35
C ALA A 240 -6.39 -18.87 8.99
N GLY A 241 -5.50 -19.87 8.95
CA GLY A 241 -4.82 -20.33 7.74
C GLY A 241 -3.58 -19.53 7.36
N GLY A 242 -3.07 -18.68 8.26
CA GLY A 242 -1.82 -17.95 8.13
C GLY A 242 -0.59 -18.77 8.55
N ALA A 243 0.58 -18.15 8.38
CA ALA A 243 1.86 -18.69 8.80
C ALA A 243 2.47 -17.88 9.95
N VAL A 244 3.47 -18.45 10.60
CA VAL A 244 4.22 -17.83 11.71
C VAL A 244 5.71 -18.12 11.54
N VAL A 245 6.56 -17.30 12.14
CA VAL A 245 8.00 -17.56 12.27
C VAL A 245 8.26 -18.12 13.66
N VAL A 246 8.92 -19.27 13.76
CA VAL A 246 9.31 -19.86 15.05
C VAL A 246 10.82 -19.94 15.14
N VAL A 247 11.37 -19.32 16.18
CA VAL A 247 12.81 -19.37 16.48
C VAL A 247 13.11 -20.38 17.58
N ASP A 248 14.22 -21.09 17.42
CA ASP A 248 14.77 -21.91 18.49
C ASP A 248 15.83 -21.15 19.32
N ASP A 249 16.33 -21.81 20.36
CA ASP A 249 17.32 -21.25 21.28
C ASP A 249 18.63 -20.90 20.55
N GLU A 250 19.25 -19.76 20.90
CA GLU A 250 20.53 -19.31 20.30
C GLU A 250 21.67 -20.34 20.43
N SER A 251 21.59 -21.25 21.42
CA SER A 251 22.56 -22.33 21.64
C SER A 251 22.27 -23.63 20.89
N ARG A 252 21.13 -23.74 20.19
CA ARG A 252 20.72 -24.94 19.44
C ARG A 252 21.00 -24.79 17.94
N GLU A 253 20.12 -24.20 17.15
CA GLU A 253 20.30 -23.94 15.71
C GLU A 253 20.43 -22.43 15.44
N ASN A 254 19.87 -21.58 16.31
CA ASN A 254 19.79 -20.13 16.15
C ASN A 254 19.14 -19.77 14.80
N GLU A 255 18.13 -20.55 14.42
CA GLU A 255 17.44 -20.52 13.13
C GLU A 255 15.95 -20.24 13.34
N GLY A 256 15.29 -19.79 12.27
CA GLY A 256 13.86 -19.53 12.26
C GLY A 256 13.18 -20.25 11.10
N ASP A 257 12.09 -20.95 11.41
CA ASP A 257 11.27 -21.64 10.41
C ASP A 257 9.98 -20.88 10.17
N ILE A 258 9.55 -20.85 8.91
CA ILE A 258 8.14 -20.60 8.60
C ILE A 258 7.35 -21.85 8.99
N ILE A 259 6.30 -21.67 9.78
CA ILE A 259 5.38 -22.74 10.19
C ILE A 259 3.94 -22.39 9.80
N PHE A 260 3.20 -23.34 9.23
CA PHE A 260 1.75 -23.22 9.00
C PHE A 260 1.05 -24.59 9.02
N ALA A 261 -0.28 -24.59 9.15
CA ALA A 261 -1.07 -25.82 9.16
C ALA A 261 -1.21 -26.43 7.75
N ALA A 262 -0.90 -27.72 7.63
CA ALA A 262 -0.91 -28.42 6.35
C ALA A 262 -2.30 -28.49 5.69
N GLU A 263 -3.37 -28.56 6.48
CA GLU A 263 -4.75 -28.56 5.96
C GLU A 263 -5.19 -27.23 5.33
N HIS A 264 -4.52 -26.13 5.68
CA HIS A 264 -4.76 -24.79 5.12
C HIS A 264 -3.77 -24.42 4.01
N ALA A 265 -2.87 -25.33 3.62
CA ALA A 265 -1.87 -25.06 2.61
C ALA A 265 -2.49 -24.65 1.27
N THR A 266 -2.22 -23.41 0.85
CA THR A 266 -2.55 -22.89 -0.47
C THR A 266 -1.32 -22.94 -1.38
N GLU A 267 -1.53 -22.83 -2.70
CA GLU A 267 -0.45 -22.71 -3.66
C GLU A 267 0.39 -21.44 -3.40
N GLN A 268 -0.26 -20.32 -3.09
CA GLN A 268 0.39 -19.04 -2.84
C GLN A 268 1.24 -19.10 -1.58
N LEU A 269 0.72 -19.67 -0.48
CA LEU A 269 1.46 -19.81 0.76
C LEU A 269 2.67 -20.74 0.58
N MET A 270 2.47 -21.88 -0.09
CA MET A 270 3.58 -22.79 -0.39
C MET A 270 4.62 -22.13 -1.30
N GLY A 271 4.20 -21.37 -2.31
CA GLY A 271 5.10 -20.63 -3.19
C GLY A 271 5.91 -19.57 -2.44
N PHE A 272 5.28 -18.85 -1.52
CA PHE A 272 5.94 -17.93 -0.61
C PHE A 272 6.98 -18.63 0.27
N THR A 273 6.61 -19.74 0.92
CA THR A 273 7.55 -20.54 1.72
C THR A 273 8.74 -20.97 0.89
N VAL A 274 8.52 -21.49 -0.32
CA VAL A 274 9.60 -21.94 -1.21
C VAL A 274 10.53 -20.80 -1.62
N ARG A 275 10.00 -19.59 -1.85
CA ARG A 275 10.80 -18.43 -2.28
C ARG A 275 11.77 -17.96 -1.19
N HIS A 276 11.42 -18.09 0.08
CA HIS A 276 12.14 -17.46 1.20
C HIS A 276 12.86 -18.46 2.13
N THR A 277 12.75 -19.75 1.87
CA THR A 277 13.33 -20.80 2.71
C THR A 277 14.37 -21.63 1.95
N SER A 278 14.98 -22.58 2.65
CA SER A 278 15.85 -23.62 2.08
C SER A 278 15.22 -24.39 0.90
N GLY A 279 13.88 -24.36 0.79
CA GLY A 279 13.10 -25.11 -0.19
C GLY A 279 12.90 -26.57 0.19
N VAL A 280 13.49 -27.04 1.30
CA VAL A 280 13.31 -28.37 1.87
C VAL A 280 12.03 -28.38 2.71
N ILE A 281 10.90 -28.57 2.02
CA ILE A 281 9.58 -28.50 2.67
C ILE A 281 9.33 -29.77 3.49
N CYS A 282 9.30 -29.60 4.79
CA CYS A 282 9.03 -30.66 5.74
C CYS A 282 7.59 -30.65 6.22
N ALA A 283 7.05 -31.82 6.58
CA ALA A 283 5.69 -31.97 7.09
C ALA A 283 5.67 -32.66 8.46
N PRO A 284 5.86 -31.92 9.56
CA PRO A 284 5.79 -32.47 10.91
C PRO A 284 4.43 -33.05 11.24
N MET A 285 4.43 -34.25 11.83
CA MET A 285 3.21 -34.94 12.28
C MET A 285 3.51 -35.87 13.45
N SER A 286 2.46 -36.35 14.13
CA SER A 286 2.63 -37.36 15.16
C SER A 286 3.18 -38.67 14.59
N ALA A 287 3.92 -39.41 15.43
CA ALA A 287 4.34 -40.78 15.11
C ALA A 287 3.17 -41.67 14.66
N SER A 288 2.01 -41.54 15.31
CA SER A 288 0.79 -42.29 14.97
C SER A 288 0.19 -41.91 13.62
N ARG A 289 0.29 -40.65 13.20
CA ARG A 289 -0.16 -40.21 11.87
C ARG A 289 0.76 -40.77 10.80
N ALA A 290 2.07 -40.70 11.02
CA ALA A 290 3.06 -41.32 10.13
C ALA A 290 2.83 -42.84 10.00
N ASP A 291 2.54 -43.54 11.10
CA ASP A 291 2.26 -44.99 11.09
C ASP A 291 0.98 -45.32 10.28
N LYS A 292 -0.10 -44.55 10.46
CA LYS A 292 -1.34 -44.70 9.68
C LYS A 292 -1.12 -44.56 8.18
N LEU A 293 -0.23 -43.66 7.79
CA LEU A 293 0.13 -43.44 6.40
C LEU A 293 1.22 -44.40 5.91
N ASN A 294 1.79 -45.25 6.76
CA ASN A 294 2.94 -46.11 6.48
C ASN A 294 4.17 -45.30 6.00
N LEU A 295 4.55 -44.30 6.78
CA LEU A 295 5.74 -43.47 6.57
C LEU A 295 6.86 -43.87 7.55
N PRO A 296 7.64 -44.94 7.25
CA PRO A 296 8.75 -45.35 8.10
C PRO A 296 9.88 -44.30 8.10
N PRO A 297 10.77 -44.31 9.12
CA PRO A 297 12.00 -43.53 9.10
C PRO A 297 12.78 -43.71 7.80
N MET A 298 13.41 -42.63 7.33
CA MET A 298 14.19 -42.65 6.07
C MET A 298 15.39 -43.61 6.15
N LEU A 299 16.02 -43.68 7.32
CA LEU A 299 17.17 -44.54 7.60
C LEU A 299 16.93 -45.35 8.88
N ALA A 300 17.48 -46.57 8.92
CA ALA A 300 17.40 -47.44 10.10
C ALA A 300 18.24 -46.91 11.28
N HIS A 301 19.37 -46.25 10.98
CA HIS A 301 20.24 -45.60 11.96
C HIS A 301 20.35 -44.13 11.58
N ASN A 302 19.81 -43.25 12.43
CA ASN A 302 19.86 -41.80 12.19
C ASN A 302 21.20 -41.25 12.69
N GLU A 303 22.02 -40.74 11.77
CA GLU A 303 23.32 -40.12 12.06
C GLU A 303 23.25 -38.58 12.06
N ASP A 304 22.05 -38.00 11.85
CA ASP A 304 21.83 -36.56 11.94
C ASP A 304 22.22 -36.06 13.36
N PRO A 305 23.10 -35.05 13.48
CA PRO A 305 23.56 -34.55 14.78
C PRO A 305 22.45 -34.03 15.70
N LYS A 306 21.34 -33.58 15.12
CA LYS A 306 20.15 -33.05 15.81
C LYS A 306 19.03 -34.09 15.87
N GLY A 307 19.27 -35.28 15.31
CA GLY A 307 18.35 -36.40 15.31
C GLY A 307 17.04 -36.12 14.58
N THR A 308 17.06 -35.26 13.56
CA THR A 308 15.85 -34.89 12.80
C THR A 308 15.19 -36.14 12.21
N ALA A 309 13.93 -36.37 12.57
CA ALA A 309 13.25 -37.65 12.38
C ALA A 309 12.56 -37.74 11.01
N TYR A 310 13.36 -37.65 9.94
CA TYR A 310 12.88 -37.81 8.57
C TYR A 310 12.24 -39.18 8.33
N THR A 311 11.09 -39.17 7.66
CA THR A 311 10.52 -40.37 7.01
C THR A 311 10.93 -40.44 5.55
N VAL A 312 10.62 -41.55 4.88
CA VAL A 312 10.69 -41.60 3.41
C VAL A 312 9.89 -40.45 2.79
N SER A 313 10.46 -39.74 1.82
CA SER A 313 9.78 -38.64 1.16
C SER A 313 8.56 -39.12 0.36
N CYS A 314 7.60 -38.23 0.15
CA CYS A 314 6.35 -38.59 -0.52
C CYS A 314 5.74 -37.46 -1.34
N ASP A 315 4.87 -37.83 -2.28
CA ASP A 315 3.94 -36.95 -2.98
C ASP A 315 2.52 -37.49 -2.86
N ALA A 316 1.50 -36.64 -3.02
CA ALA A 316 0.14 -37.11 -3.24
C ALA A 316 0.09 -37.95 -4.53
N ARG A 317 -0.70 -39.03 -4.52
CA ARG A 317 -0.88 -39.87 -5.71
C ARG A 317 -1.71 -39.20 -6.80
N MET A 318 -2.68 -38.37 -6.41
CA MET A 318 -3.68 -37.78 -7.30
C MET A 318 -3.77 -36.27 -7.12
N GLY A 319 -4.03 -35.57 -8.22
CA GLY A 319 -4.15 -34.11 -8.25
C GLY A 319 -2.80 -33.40 -8.21
N VAL A 320 -1.74 -34.08 -8.64
CA VAL A 320 -0.39 -33.55 -8.82
C VAL A 320 0.14 -33.93 -10.19
N SER A 321 1.21 -33.27 -10.62
CA SER A 321 1.94 -33.57 -11.84
C SER A 321 3.27 -34.26 -11.54
N THR A 322 4.35 -33.48 -11.42
CA THR A 322 5.69 -33.96 -11.07
C THR A 322 5.93 -33.96 -9.56
N GLY A 323 5.07 -33.33 -8.77
CA GLY A 323 5.19 -33.28 -7.30
C GLY A 323 5.89 -32.03 -6.76
N ILE A 324 6.72 -31.36 -7.55
CA ILE A 324 7.62 -30.30 -7.06
C ILE A 324 7.02 -28.88 -7.02
N SER A 325 5.97 -28.64 -7.81
CA SER A 325 5.35 -27.30 -7.88
C SER A 325 4.77 -26.89 -6.53
N ALA A 326 4.57 -25.58 -6.33
CA ALA A 326 3.91 -25.09 -5.11
C ALA A 326 2.51 -25.70 -4.95
N ALA A 327 1.74 -25.80 -6.04
CA ALA A 327 0.43 -26.44 -6.05
C ALA A 327 0.50 -27.93 -5.67
N ASP A 328 1.45 -28.68 -6.25
CA ASP A 328 1.60 -30.11 -6.00
C ASP A 328 2.04 -30.37 -4.56
N ARG A 329 3.02 -29.62 -4.04
CA ARG A 329 3.46 -29.70 -2.64
C ARG A 329 2.36 -29.31 -1.66
N ALA A 330 1.59 -28.26 -1.94
CA ALA A 330 0.42 -27.88 -1.16
C ALA A 330 -0.68 -28.97 -1.17
N ARG A 331 -0.87 -29.66 -2.30
CA ARG A 331 -1.77 -30.82 -2.38
C ARG A 331 -1.28 -31.97 -1.52
N THR A 332 0.02 -32.31 -1.60
CA THR A 332 0.63 -33.39 -0.81
C THR A 332 0.46 -33.16 0.68
N VAL A 333 0.82 -31.99 1.22
CA VAL A 333 0.70 -31.75 2.67
C VAL A 333 -0.76 -31.76 3.14
N ARG A 334 -1.72 -31.30 2.32
CA ARG A 334 -3.16 -31.45 2.64
C ARG A 334 -3.60 -32.91 2.71
N VAL A 335 -3.11 -33.78 1.83
CA VAL A 335 -3.36 -35.24 1.93
C VAL A 335 -2.73 -35.82 3.21
N LEU A 336 -1.54 -35.35 3.60
CA LEU A 336 -0.91 -35.76 4.85
C LEU A 336 -1.71 -35.33 6.09
N ALA A 337 -2.45 -34.21 6.02
CA ALA A 337 -3.33 -33.74 7.10
C ALA A 337 -4.71 -34.43 7.13
N ASP A 338 -5.22 -34.90 5.99
CA ASP A 338 -6.57 -35.46 5.86
C ASP A 338 -6.77 -36.73 6.71
N PRO A 339 -7.67 -36.71 7.73
CA PRO A 339 -7.85 -37.85 8.62
C PRO A 339 -8.32 -39.14 7.92
N SER A 340 -8.90 -39.04 6.72
CA SER A 340 -9.34 -40.17 5.90
C SER A 340 -8.25 -40.77 5.01
N ALA A 341 -7.14 -40.04 4.81
CA ALA A 341 -6.06 -40.50 3.93
C ALA A 341 -5.38 -41.77 4.45
N THR A 342 -5.00 -42.61 3.51
CA THR A 342 -4.44 -43.94 3.68
C THR A 342 -3.06 -44.04 2.99
N PRO A 343 -2.30 -45.12 3.21
CA PRO A 343 -1.02 -45.30 2.53
C PRO A 343 -1.09 -45.28 1.00
N THR A 344 -2.24 -45.59 0.41
CA THR A 344 -2.43 -45.60 -1.05
C THR A 344 -2.62 -44.21 -1.63
N ASP A 345 -2.91 -43.19 -0.82
CA ASP A 345 -3.12 -41.82 -1.30
C ASP A 345 -1.81 -41.05 -1.55
N ILE A 346 -0.66 -41.65 -1.21
CA ILE A 346 0.66 -41.08 -1.38
C ILE A 346 1.63 -42.04 -2.09
N THR A 347 2.55 -41.49 -2.88
CA THR A 347 3.65 -42.20 -3.54
C THR A 347 4.96 -41.98 -2.79
N ARG A 348 5.92 -42.89 -2.99
CA ARG A 348 7.27 -42.83 -2.41
C ARG A 348 8.29 -43.26 -3.47
N PRO A 349 9.42 -42.55 -3.66
CA PRO A 349 9.75 -41.26 -3.05
C PRO A 349 8.83 -40.12 -3.54
N GLY A 350 9.07 -38.90 -3.06
CA GLY A 350 8.47 -37.66 -3.55
C GLY A 350 9.20 -36.42 -3.05
N HIS A 351 8.51 -35.27 -3.03
CA HIS A 351 9.12 -33.95 -2.83
C HIS A 351 8.71 -33.24 -1.53
N ILE A 352 7.86 -33.86 -0.72
CA ILE A 352 7.64 -33.48 0.68
C ILE A 352 8.41 -34.44 1.59
N PHE A 353 8.96 -33.89 2.67
CA PHE A 353 9.74 -34.63 3.67
C PHE A 353 8.99 -34.71 5.01
N PRO A 354 8.17 -35.74 5.26
CA PRO A 354 7.45 -35.82 6.52
C PRO A 354 8.40 -36.08 7.69
N LEU A 355 8.16 -35.40 8.81
CA LEU A 355 8.94 -35.51 10.04
C LEU A 355 8.08 -36.08 11.18
N ARG A 356 8.65 -37.00 11.96
CA ARG A 356 7.93 -37.61 13.10
C ARG A 356 8.24 -36.85 14.39
N ALA A 357 7.27 -36.11 14.90
CA ALA A 357 7.37 -35.49 16.21
C ALA A 357 7.36 -36.53 17.34
N VAL A 358 8.14 -36.29 18.39
CA VAL A 358 8.11 -37.12 19.61
C VAL A 358 6.80 -36.95 20.36
N ALA A 359 6.39 -37.98 21.12
CA ALA A 359 5.10 -37.98 21.80
C ALA A 359 4.96 -36.89 22.88
N GLY A 360 6.05 -36.54 23.55
CA GLY A 360 6.08 -35.49 24.57
C GLY A 360 6.23 -34.06 24.03
N GLY A 361 6.19 -33.87 22.70
CA GLY A 361 6.19 -32.55 22.07
C GLY A 361 7.41 -31.68 22.44
N VAL A 362 7.24 -30.35 22.45
CA VAL A 362 8.36 -29.41 22.70
C VAL A 362 8.95 -29.55 24.08
N ALA A 363 8.17 -30.03 25.06
CA ALA A 363 8.65 -30.30 26.40
C ALA A 363 9.66 -31.46 26.44
N GLN A 364 9.57 -32.41 25.52
CA GLN A 364 10.52 -33.52 25.38
C GLN A 364 11.64 -33.19 24.38
N ARG A 365 11.32 -32.57 23.25
CA ARG A 365 12.27 -32.17 22.20
C ARG A 365 11.93 -30.75 21.73
N PRO A 366 12.70 -29.72 22.14
CA PRO A 366 12.43 -28.34 21.78
C PRO A 366 12.92 -28.03 20.35
N GLY A 367 12.32 -28.66 19.35
CA GLY A 367 12.63 -28.44 17.94
C GLY A 367 11.41 -28.01 17.13
N HIS A 368 11.64 -27.44 15.94
CA HIS A 368 10.58 -26.93 15.07
C HIS A 368 9.57 -27.99 14.63
N THR A 369 10.02 -29.25 14.53
CA THR A 369 9.13 -30.41 14.27
C THR A 369 8.03 -30.51 15.33
N GLU A 370 8.40 -30.47 16.60
CA GLU A 370 7.46 -30.55 17.72
C GLU A 370 6.60 -29.28 17.81
N ALA A 371 7.22 -28.11 17.65
CA ALA A 371 6.53 -26.83 17.70
C ALA A 371 5.42 -26.73 16.66
N ALA A 372 5.67 -27.18 15.42
CA ALA A 372 4.67 -27.19 14.37
C ALA A 372 3.44 -28.05 14.70
N VAL A 373 3.67 -29.25 15.26
CA VAL A 373 2.58 -30.15 15.62
C VAL A 373 1.74 -29.56 16.76
N GLU A 374 2.37 -28.94 17.75
CA GLU A 374 1.66 -28.36 18.89
C GLU A 374 0.93 -27.08 18.55
N LEU A 375 1.52 -26.18 17.76
CA LEU A 375 0.83 -24.98 17.29
C LEU A 375 -0.41 -25.34 16.48
N CYS A 376 -0.32 -26.34 15.59
CA CYS A 376 -1.49 -26.84 14.86
C CYS A 376 -2.56 -27.40 15.82
N ARG A 377 -2.16 -28.13 16.88
CA ARG A 377 -3.12 -28.66 17.87
C ARG A 377 -3.75 -27.57 18.72
N ALA A 378 -2.97 -26.59 19.16
CA ALA A 378 -3.44 -25.44 19.92
C ALA A 378 -4.44 -24.60 19.11
N ALA A 379 -4.25 -24.53 17.79
CA ALA A 379 -5.19 -23.93 16.84
C ALA A 379 -6.45 -24.79 16.56
N GLY A 380 -6.58 -25.96 17.19
CA GLY A 380 -7.72 -26.87 16.98
C GLY A 380 -7.69 -27.66 15.67
N LEU A 381 -6.52 -27.79 15.04
CA LEU A 381 -6.33 -28.41 13.73
C LEU A 381 -5.74 -29.84 13.83
N SER A 382 -5.54 -30.51 12.69
CA SER A 382 -5.12 -31.92 12.59
C SER A 382 -3.82 -32.30 13.31
N GLY A 383 -2.96 -31.33 13.63
CA GLY A 383 -1.62 -31.57 14.16
C GLY A 383 -0.61 -32.01 13.10
N VAL A 384 -0.87 -31.71 11.82
CA VAL A 384 0.11 -31.81 10.73
C VAL A 384 0.49 -30.40 10.30
N GLY A 385 1.75 -30.06 10.50
CA GLY A 385 2.32 -28.77 10.10
C GLY A 385 3.10 -28.85 8.80
N VAL A 386 3.52 -27.69 8.32
CA VAL A 386 4.55 -27.52 7.29
C VAL A 386 5.62 -26.61 7.88
N ILE A 387 6.89 -27.00 7.73
CA ILE A 387 8.04 -26.19 8.15
C ILE A 387 9.08 -26.11 7.04
N ALA A 388 9.79 -24.98 7.00
CA ALA A 388 11.03 -24.82 6.25
C ALA A 388 11.83 -23.61 6.79
N GLU A 389 13.15 -23.76 6.80
CA GLU A 389 14.09 -22.84 7.45
C GLU A 389 14.32 -21.59 6.57
N LEU A 390 14.25 -20.39 7.16
CA LEU A 390 14.43 -19.13 6.45
C LEU A 390 15.89 -18.85 6.08
N VAL A 391 16.11 -18.45 4.83
CA VAL A 391 17.45 -18.20 4.28
C VAL A 391 17.49 -16.85 3.55
N HIS A 392 18.66 -16.23 3.57
CA HIS A 392 19.00 -15.13 2.67
C HIS A 392 19.13 -15.63 1.22
N ASP A 393 19.01 -14.71 0.25
CA ASP A 393 19.16 -15.03 -1.18
C ASP A 393 20.58 -15.54 -1.54
N ASP A 394 21.59 -15.29 -0.70
CA ASP A 394 22.94 -15.84 -0.84
C ASP A 394 23.08 -17.28 -0.27
N GLY A 395 22.01 -17.83 0.29
CA GLY A 395 21.94 -19.16 0.89
C GLY A 395 22.36 -19.24 2.35
N SER A 396 22.76 -18.13 2.99
CA SER A 396 23.05 -18.10 4.41
C SER A 396 21.77 -18.09 5.26
N MET A 397 21.81 -18.71 6.45
CA MET A 397 20.65 -18.79 7.34
C MET A 397 20.30 -17.41 7.94
N MET A 398 19.02 -17.05 7.94
CA MET A 398 18.57 -15.84 8.63
C MET A 398 18.72 -16.02 10.15
N ARG A 399 19.23 -14.97 10.82
CA ARG A 399 19.35 -14.89 12.29
C ARG A 399 18.33 -13.93 12.85
N PHE A 400 18.21 -13.87 14.19
CA PHE A 400 17.13 -13.17 14.90
C PHE A 400 16.72 -11.81 14.30
N ASP A 401 17.65 -10.89 14.08
CA ASP A 401 17.31 -9.54 13.59
C ASP A 401 16.74 -9.57 12.15
N ALA A 402 17.30 -10.43 11.29
CA ALA A 402 16.79 -10.64 9.93
C ALA A 402 15.44 -11.35 9.94
N LEU A 403 15.26 -12.34 10.83
CA LEU A 403 13.99 -13.05 11.03
C LEU A 403 12.91 -12.09 11.52
N ARG A 404 13.24 -11.19 12.45
CA ARG A 404 12.30 -10.18 12.95
C ARG A 404 11.92 -9.20 11.86
N ALA A 405 12.88 -8.72 11.08
CA ALA A 405 12.63 -7.85 9.93
C ALA A 405 11.73 -8.55 8.90
N PHE A 406 12.05 -9.80 8.54
CA PHE A 406 11.26 -10.62 7.63
C PHE A 406 9.82 -10.81 8.14
N ALA A 407 9.67 -11.17 9.41
CA ALA A 407 8.36 -11.38 10.02
C ALA A 407 7.54 -10.08 10.04
N THR A 408 8.15 -8.93 10.34
CA THR A 408 7.48 -7.63 10.27
C THR A 408 7.07 -7.25 8.85
N GLU A 409 7.98 -7.41 7.87
CA GLU A 409 7.71 -7.11 6.46
C GLU A 409 6.55 -7.94 5.91
N ASN A 410 6.46 -9.21 6.32
CA ASN A 410 5.46 -10.15 5.84
C ASN A 410 4.25 -10.28 6.78
N SER A 411 4.15 -9.44 7.81
CA SER A 411 3.05 -9.46 8.79
C SER A 411 2.82 -10.85 9.44
N LEU A 412 3.91 -11.53 9.78
CA LEU A 412 3.90 -12.84 10.43
C LEU A 412 4.21 -12.69 11.93
N PRO A 413 3.43 -13.31 12.83
CA PRO A 413 3.83 -13.45 14.22
C PRO A 413 5.16 -14.21 14.32
N MET A 414 6.06 -13.74 15.18
CA MET A 414 7.33 -14.40 15.47
C MET A 414 7.40 -14.78 16.94
N VAL A 415 7.52 -16.07 17.23
CA VAL A 415 7.52 -16.62 18.59
C VAL A 415 8.73 -17.52 18.82
N SER A 416 9.08 -17.80 20.07
CA SER A 416 10.12 -18.79 20.39
C SER A 416 9.53 -20.14 20.81
N ILE A 417 10.31 -21.21 20.64
CA ILE A 417 9.99 -22.52 21.22
C ILE A 417 9.91 -22.45 22.75
N GLU A 418 10.73 -21.61 23.39
CA GLU A 418 10.69 -21.40 24.84
C GLU A 418 9.33 -20.84 25.29
N ASP A 419 8.83 -19.81 24.61
CA ASP A 419 7.51 -19.22 24.90
C ASP A 419 6.39 -20.24 24.66
N LEU A 420 6.50 -21.06 23.60
CA LEU A 420 5.54 -22.13 23.33
C LEU A 420 5.52 -23.18 24.46
N ILE A 421 6.69 -23.58 24.97
CA ILE A 421 6.78 -24.48 26.14
C ILE A 421 6.06 -23.86 27.35
N ALA A 422 6.25 -22.56 27.59
CA ALA A 422 5.61 -21.87 28.70
C ALA A 422 4.09 -21.80 28.52
N TYR A 423 3.61 -21.39 27.35
CA TYR A 423 2.20 -21.31 26.99
C TYR A 423 1.46 -22.64 27.18
N LEU A 424 2.05 -23.75 26.74
CA LEU A 424 1.43 -25.07 26.85
C LEU A 424 1.39 -25.60 28.30
N LYS A 425 2.26 -25.11 29.19
CA LYS A 425 2.20 -25.44 30.63
C LYS A 425 1.09 -24.70 31.35
N GLU A 426 0.73 -23.50 30.90
CA GLU A 426 -0.34 -22.69 31.52
C GLU A 426 -1.74 -23.16 31.10
N GLY A 427 -1.87 -23.73 29.90
CA GLY A 427 -3.12 -24.27 29.36
C GLY A 427 -3.43 -25.73 29.72
N ALA A 428 -2.49 -26.45 30.36
CA ALA A 428 -2.62 -27.85 30.80
C ALA A 428 -3.01 -27.93 32.28
#